data_AF-A0A2J6MLJ9-F1
#
_entry.id   AF-A0A2J6MLJ9-F1
#
_cell.length_a   1.000
_cell.length_b   1.000
_cell.length_c   1.000
_cell.angle_alpha   90.00
_cell.angle_beta   90.00
_cell.angle_gamma   90.00
#
_symmetry.space_group_name_H-M   'P 1'
#
loop_
_entity.id
_entity.type
_entity.pdbx_description
1 polymer ?
#
loop_
_entity_poly.entity_id
_entity_poly.type
_entity_poly.pdbx_seq_one_letter_code
_entity_poly.pdbx_strand_id
1 'polypeptide(L)'
;MTTKQTSSSGKRRAAPAHNRMGKTRAEPAHVMPVFELSFDVGAVVSVVRRHVKLSKEADEAITHELVEVLNHAIVQLRPTEHRPTTRQAAQSHTDDPILTTEEAAQLAGVSRPYMARLIDSGAVDLHQMVGNQRRVLRSAVIRWQATERTRQAKALKRLAQDLDEEIFPS
;
A
#
# COMPACT_ATOMS: atom_id res chain seq x y z
N MET A 1 68.17 27.05 -46.74
CA MET A 1 68.62 26.20 -47.87
C MET A 1 68.05 24.79 -47.68
N THR A 2 67.09 24.49 -48.55
CA THR A 2 66.79 23.25 -49.28
C THR A 2 67.31 21.87 -48.80
N THR A 3 66.42 20.90 -49.03
CA THR A 3 66.64 19.46 -49.33
C THR A 3 66.77 18.55 -48.12
N LYS A 4 66.35 17.28 -48.13
CA LYS A 4 65.57 16.40 -49.02
C LYS A 4 65.34 15.15 -48.12
N GLN A 5 64.22 14.44 -48.28
CA GLN A 5 64.15 13.02 -48.68
C GLN A 5 65.24 12.08 -48.10
N THR A 6 64.98 10.87 -47.62
CA THR A 6 64.16 9.72 -48.03
C THR A 6 64.21 8.77 -46.80
N SER A 7 63.33 7.81 -46.55
CA SER A 7 63.39 6.47 -47.15
C SER A 7 62.70 5.45 -46.23
N SER A 8 62.12 4.44 -46.87
CA SER A 8 62.01 3.01 -46.47
C SER A 8 61.20 2.65 -45.21
N SER A 9 60.13 1.86 -45.35
CA SER A 9 60.09 0.40 -45.55
C SER A 9 60.12 -0.37 -44.23
N GLY A 10 59.10 -1.21 -43.98
CA GLY A 10 59.17 -2.18 -42.87
C GLY A 10 57.81 -2.64 -42.36
N LYS A 11 57.34 -3.77 -42.88
CA LYS A 11 56.06 -4.42 -42.59
C LYS A 11 56.10 -5.22 -41.27
N ARG A 12 54.95 -5.24 -40.57
CA ARG A 12 54.44 -6.29 -39.62
C ARG A 12 55.09 -6.27 -38.22
N ARG A 13 54.37 -6.32 -37.08
CA ARG A 13 53.20 -7.15 -36.72
C ARG A 13 52.65 -6.70 -35.34
N ALA A 14 51.31 -6.69 -35.20
CA ALA A 14 50.44 -6.97 -34.03
C ALA A 14 50.62 -6.33 -32.61
N ALA A 15 49.59 -5.55 -32.22
CA ALA A 15 48.96 -5.28 -30.88
C ALA A 15 49.83 -4.68 -29.73
N PRO A 16 49.29 -3.96 -28.70
CA PRO A 16 47.89 -3.86 -28.21
C PRO A 16 47.40 -2.44 -27.72
N ALA A 17 46.15 -2.42 -27.22
CA ALA A 17 45.59 -1.66 -26.09
C ALA A 17 45.53 -0.10 -26.02
N HIS A 18 44.27 0.37 -25.95
CA HIS A 18 43.70 1.28 -24.93
C HIS A 18 44.03 2.80 -24.87
N ASN A 19 43.01 3.56 -25.29
CA ASN A 19 42.17 4.45 -24.45
C ASN A 19 42.37 5.98 -24.56
N ARG A 20 41.22 6.66 -24.41
CA ARG A 20 40.94 8.10 -24.19
C ARG A 20 40.96 9.01 -25.42
N MET A 21 40.07 9.98 -25.59
CA MET A 21 38.83 10.40 -24.92
C MET A 21 38.29 11.57 -25.77
N GLY A 22 36.98 11.77 -25.82
CA GLY A 22 36.43 13.00 -26.42
C GLY A 22 35.01 12.88 -26.92
N LYS A 23 34.08 12.32 -26.13
CA LYS A 23 32.65 12.41 -26.42
C LYS A 23 32.13 13.67 -25.74
N THR A 24 31.90 14.71 -26.55
CA THR A 24 31.15 15.90 -26.15
C THR A 24 29.76 15.47 -25.69
N ARG A 25 29.46 15.75 -24.42
CA ARG A 25 28.19 15.44 -23.75
C ARG A 25 27.17 16.49 -24.16
N ALA A 26 26.28 16.14 -25.09
CA ALA A 26 25.02 16.85 -25.25
C ALA A 26 24.10 16.51 -24.06
N GLU A 27 23.61 17.52 -23.35
CA GLU A 27 22.55 17.36 -22.36
C GLU A 27 21.26 16.88 -23.06
N PRO A 28 20.61 15.81 -22.58
CA PRO A 28 19.29 15.47 -23.06
C PRO A 28 18.27 16.43 -22.46
N ALA A 29 17.54 17.14 -23.33
CA ALA A 29 16.35 17.90 -22.96
C ALA A 29 15.42 16.99 -22.14
N HIS A 30 15.05 17.45 -20.95
CA HIS A 30 14.22 16.71 -20.00
C HIS A 30 12.78 16.66 -20.56
N VAL A 31 12.47 15.65 -21.37
CA VAL A 31 11.09 15.36 -21.78
C VAL A 31 10.37 14.84 -20.54
N MET A 32 9.51 15.67 -19.95
CA MET A 32 8.61 15.24 -18.88
C MET A 32 7.67 14.17 -19.44
N PRO A 33 7.69 12.93 -18.93
CA PRO A 33 6.71 11.94 -19.36
C PRO A 33 5.32 12.38 -18.89
N VAL A 34 4.42 12.63 -19.83
CA VAL A 34 3.00 12.86 -19.54
C VAL A 34 2.34 11.49 -19.41
N PHE A 35 1.77 11.20 -18.24
CA PHE A 35 0.99 9.99 -18.00
C PHE A 35 -0.50 10.34 -18.05
N GLU A 36 -1.26 9.63 -18.87
CA GLU A 36 -2.72 9.69 -18.85
C GLU A 36 -3.23 8.75 -17.74
N LEU A 37 -4.02 9.28 -16.81
CA LEU A 37 -4.59 8.54 -15.70
C LEU A 37 -6.13 8.53 -15.85
N SER A 38 -6.71 7.34 -15.93
CA SER A 38 -8.16 7.16 -15.97
C SER A 38 -8.67 6.67 -14.61
N PHE A 39 -9.67 7.34 -14.07
CA PHE A 39 -10.32 6.98 -12.80
C PHE A 39 -11.82 6.76 -13.01
N ASP A 40 -12.37 5.72 -12.37
CA ASP A 40 -13.82 5.50 -12.32
C ASP A 40 -14.42 6.29 -11.16
N VAL A 41 -15.10 7.38 -11.49
CA VAL A 41 -15.76 8.27 -10.53
C VAL A 41 -17.00 7.61 -9.92
N GLY A 42 -17.67 6.70 -10.65
CA GLY A 42 -18.85 5.99 -10.17
C GLY A 42 -18.55 5.09 -8.97
N ALA A 43 -17.35 4.49 -8.95
CA ALA A 43 -16.87 3.73 -7.80
C ALA A 43 -16.77 4.58 -6.52
N VAL A 44 -16.31 5.83 -6.63
CA VAL A 44 -16.21 6.77 -5.50
C VAL A 44 -17.60 7.16 -5.00
N VAL A 45 -18.51 7.51 -5.91
CA VAL A 45 -19.88 7.91 -5.58
C VAL A 45 -20.67 6.75 -4.95
N SER A 46 -20.38 5.51 -5.33
CA SER A 46 -20.99 4.31 -4.72
C SER A 46 -20.70 4.16 -3.22
N VAL A 47 -19.53 4.61 -2.75
CA VAL A 47 -19.16 4.59 -1.32
C VAL A 47 -20.01 5.58 -0.53
N VAL A 48 -20.32 6.73 -1.12
CA VAL A 48 -21.20 7.75 -0.52
C VAL A 48 -22.63 7.22 -0.42
N ARG A 49 -23.14 6.58 -1.48
CA ARG A 49 -24.47 5.94 -1.50
C ARG A 49 -24.65 4.87 -0.42
N ARG A 50 -23.58 4.21 0.02
CA ARG A 50 -23.64 3.22 1.10
C ARG A 50 -24.01 3.82 2.46
N HIS A 51 -23.73 5.10 2.65
CA HIS A 51 -23.91 5.78 3.94
C HIS A 51 -24.98 6.87 3.90
N VAL A 52 -25.38 7.34 2.71
CA VAL A 52 -26.36 8.42 2.52
C VAL A 52 -27.32 8.07 1.37
N LYS A 53 -28.63 8.31 1.56
CA LYS A 53 -29.64 8.20 0.51
C LYS A 53 -29.51 9.39 -0.45
N LEU A 54 -28.91 9.15 -1.61
CA LEU A 54 -28.76 10.15 -2.67
C LEU A 54 -29.91 10.03 -3.69
N SER A 55 -30.45 11.16 -4.13
CA SER A 55 -31.33 11.20 -5.30
C SER A 55 -30.51 11.02 -6.59
N LYS A 56 -31.16 10.71 -7.71
CA LYS A 56 -30.47 10.64 -9.01
C LYS A 56 -29.82 11.96 -9.41
N GLU A 57 -30.50 13.07 -9.15
CA GLU A 57 -30.02 14.42 -9.43
C GLU A 57 -28.79 14.79 -8.58
N ALA A 58 -28.78 14.42 -7.29
CA ALA A 58 -27.63 14.62 -6.41
C ALA A 58 -26.43 13.77 -6.82
N ASP A 59 -26.67 12.56 -7.34
CA ASP A 59 -25.62 11.67 -7.84
C ASP A 59 -24.89 12.24 -9.05
N GLU A 60 -25.67 12.76 -10.01
CA GLU A 60 -25.15 13.38 -11.22
C GLU A 60 -24.38 14.67 -10.88
N ALA A 61 -24.91 15.48 -9.96
CA ALA A 61 -24.23 16.70 -9.49
C ALA A 61 -22.88 16.39 -8.83
N ILE A 62 -22.84 15.42 -7.91
CA ILE A 62 -21.59 15.00 -7.23
C ILE A 62 -20.59 14.44 -8.23
N THR A 63 -21.06 13.64 -9.19
CA THR A 63 -20.21 13.07 -10.24
C THR A 63 -19.59 14.17 -11.09
N HIS A 64 -20.39 15.15 -11.51
CA HIS A 64 -19.93 16.27 -12.32
C HIS A 64 -18.89 17.13 -11.57
N GLU A 65 -19.18 17.49 -10.32
CA GLU A 65 -18.27 18.28 -9.49
C GLU A 65 -16.94 17.55 -9.26
N LEU A 66 -16.98 16.24 -9.00
CA LEU A 66 -15.77 15.44 -8.80
C LEU A 66 -14.92 15.33 -10.07
N VAL A 67 -15.55 15.22 -11.25
CA VAL A 67 -14.83 15.25 -12.54
C VAL A 67 -14.13 16.59 -12.74
N GLU A 68 -14.80 17.71 -12.48
CA GLU A 68 -14.19 19.04 -12.61
C GLU A 68 -12.99 19.23 -11.67
N VAL A 69 -13.13 18.81 -10.41
CA VAL A 69 -12.03 18.90 -9.42
C VAL A 69 -10.84 18.05 -9.84
N LEU A 70 -11.07 16.82 -10.31
CA LEU A 70 -9.98 15.91 -10.70
C LEU A 70 -9.29 16.31 -12.00
N ASN A 71 -9.99 16.94 -12.94
CA ASN A 71 -9.38 17.47 -14.17
C ASN A 71 -8.31 18.53 -13.90
N HIS A 72 -8.40 19.24 -12.78
CA HIS A 72 -7.44 20.27 -12.37
C HIS A 72 -6.47 19.77 -11.28
N ALA A 73 -6.56 18.52 -10.86
CA ALA A 73 -5.76 17.98 -9.78
C ALA A 73 -4.31 17.72 -10.26
N ILE A 74 -3.34 18.28 -9.54
CA ILE A 74 -1.93 17.96 -9.73
C ILE A 74 -1.61 16.67 -8.97
N VAL A 75 -1.37 15.58 -9.69
CA VAL A 75 -1.00 14.29 -9.10
C VAL A 75 0.50 14.24 -8.87
N GLN A 76 0.93 14.18 -7.60
CA GLN A 76 2.33 13.90 -7.27
C GLN A 76 2.56 12.39 -7.22
N LEU A 77 3.18 11.84 -8.26
CA LEU A 77 3.67 10.47 -8.21
C LEU A 77 4.91 10.41 -7.32
N ARG A 78 4.77 9.85 -6.13
CA ARG A 78 5.95 9.41 -5.36
C ARG A 78 6.39 8.07 -5.93
N PRO A 79 7.62 7.94 -6.45
CA PRO A 79 8.19 6.62 -6.67
C PRO A 79 8.26 5.97 -5.29
N THR A 80 7.32 5.07 -5.04
CA THR A 80 7.46 4.20 -3.90
C THR A 80 8.68 3.35 -4.20
N GLU A 81 9.64 3.28 -3.28
CA GLU A 81 10.65 2.23 -3.31
C GLU A 81 9.93 0.91 -3.01
N HIS A 82 9.15 0.43 -3.98
CA HIS A 82 8.56 -0.89 -3.96
C HIS A 82 9.59 -1.87 -4.50
N ARG A 83 10.25 -2.54 -3.55
CA ARG A 83 10.44 -3.99 -3.67
C ARG A 83 9.09 -4.59 -4.10
N PRO A 84 9.07 -5.40 -5.17
CA PRO A 84 7.89 -5.52 -6.01
C PRO A 84 6.74 -6.16 -5.23
N THR A 85 5.58 -5.49 -5.20
CA THR A 85 4.28 -6.16 -5.10
C THR A 85 3.27 -5.45 -6.00
N THR A 86 2.98 -6.15 -7.09
CA THR A 86 2.03 -5.85 -8.15
C THR A 86 0.59 -5.92 -7.64
N ARG A 87 -0.26 -5.02 -8.12
CA ARG A 87 -1.72 -5.12 -8.00
C ARG A 87 -2.30 -5.43 -9.39
N GLN A 88 -2.58 -6.70 -9.66
CA GLN A 88 -3.56 -7.11 -10.67
C GLN A 88 -4.57 -8.02 -9.99
N ALA A 89 -5.83 -7.65 -10.16
CA ALA A 89 -6.99 -8.27 -9.56
C ALA A 89 -7.26 -9.63 -10.20
N ALA A 90 -6.78 -10.70 -9.56
CA ALA A 90 -7.38 -12.03 -9.54
C ALA A 90 -6.52 -12.85 -8.58
N GLN A 91 -7.14 -13.42 -7.54
CA GLN A 91 -6.49 -14.31 -6.57
C GLN A 91 -5.59 -13.57 -5.56
N SER A 92 -6.18 -12.97 -4.51
CA SER A 92 -5.44 -12.56 -3.31
C SER A 92 -5.05 -13.79 -2.46
N HIS A 93 -4.15 -14.58 -3.02
CA HIS A 93 -3.27 -15.54 -2.38
C HIS A 93 -1.89 -14.86 -2.45
N THR A 94 -1.04 -14.67 -1.46
CA THR A 94 -0.85 -15.29 -0.14
C THR A 94 0.28 -14.48 0.52
N ASP A 95 0.00 -13.34 1.15
CA ASP A 95 0.97 -12.73 2.07
C ASP A 95 0.17 -12.05 3.18
N ASP A 96 -0.35 -12.88 4.08
CA ASP A 96 -0.89 -12.41 5.35
C ASP A 96 0.28 -12.08 6.28
N PRO A 97 0.55 -10.80 6.59
CA PRO A 97 1.76 -10.42 7.30
C PRO A 97 1.83 -11.07 8.68
N ILE A 98 2.99 -11.65 8.97
CA ILE A 98 3.28 -12.22 10.28
C ILE A 98 3.69 -11.09 11.21
N LEU A 99 2.97 -10.97 12.32
CA LEU A 99 3.17 -9.97 13.36
C LEU A 99 3.78 -10.59 14.62
N THR A 100 4.61 -9.81 15.29
CA THR A 100 4.98 -10.03 16.67
C THR A 100 3.79 -9.78 17.61
N THR A 101 3.84 -10.29 18.84
CA THR A 101 2.83 -9.99 19.87
C THR A 101 2.69 -8.49 20.13
N GLU A 102 3.79 -7.74 20.01
CA GLU A 102 3.81 -6.30 20.18
C GLU A 102 3.05 -5.58 19.06
N GLU A 103 3.37 -5.88 17.80
CA GLU A 103 2.67 -5.32 16.64
C GLU A 103 1.19 -5.71 16.62
N ALA A 104 0.87 -6.96 16.99
CA ALA A 104 -0.50 -7.42 17.13
C ALA A 104 -1.25 -6.64 18.22
N ALA A 105 -0.63 -6.40 19.37
CA ALA A 105 -1.22 -5.62 20.46
C ALA A 105 -1.46 -4.16 20.04
N GLN A 106 -0.49 -3.56 19.36
CA GLN A 106 -0.60 -2.19 18.82
C GLN A 106 -1.71 -2.08 17.78
N LEU A 107 -1.80 -3.05 16.86
CA LEU A 107 -2.85 -3.11 15.84
C LEU A 107 -4.25 -3.24 16.48
N ALA A 108 -4.36 -4.08 17.50
CA ALA A 108 -5.62 -4.29 18.23
C ALA A 108 -5.98 -3.14 19.18
N GLY A 109 -5.03 -2.27 19.54
CA GLY A 109 -5.22 -1.22 20.54
C GLY A 109 -5.31 -1.76 21.97
N VAL A 110 -4.60 -2.86 22.27
CA VAL A 110 -4.62 -3.50 23.59
C VAL A 110 -3.22 -3.60 24.19
N SER A 111 -3.13 -3.93 25.48
CA SER A 111 -1.83 -4.13 26.11
C SER A 111 -1.15 -5.41 25.61
N ARG A 112 0.18 -5.37 25.49
CA ARG A 112 1.00 -6.54 25.12
C ARG A 112 0.74 -7.79 25.98
N PRO A 113 0.69 -7.71 27.33
CA PRO A 113 0.39 -8.88 28.15
C PRO A 113 -1.02 -9.43 27.93
N TYR A 114 -1.99 -8.59 27.57
CA TYR A 114 -3.32 -9.05 27.21
C TYR A 114 -3.32 -9.79 25.87
N MET A 115 -2.66 -9.25 24.84
CA MET A 115 -2.50 -9.94 23.56
C MET A 115 -1.80 -11.29 23.73
N ALA A 116 -0.75 -11.37 24.56
CA ALA A 116 -0.10 -12.65 24.86
C ALA A 116 -1.08 -13.67 25.46
N ARG A 117 -1.90 -13.27 26.43
CA ARG A 117 -2.93 -14.13 27.02
C ARG A 117 -3.98 -14.59 26.00
N LEU A 118 -4.37 -13.74 25.06
CA LEU A 118 -5.32 -14.09 24.01
C LEU A 118 -4.76 -15.12 23.03
N ILE A 119 -3.46 -15.02 22.74
CA ILE A 119 -2.78 -16.00 21.89
C ILE A 119 -2.63 -17.33 22.63
N ASP A 120 -2.25 -17.28 23.92
CA ASP A 120 -2.10 -18.48 24.75
C ASP A 120 -3.44 -19.20 25.00
N SER A 121 -4.54 -18.46 25.08
CA SER A 121 -5.88 -19.03 25.22
C SER A 121 -6.48 -19.53 23.90
N GLY A 122 -5.82 -19.28 22.77
CA GLY A 122 -6.33 -19.61 21.43
C GLY A 122 -7.45 -18.69 20.94
N ALA A 123 -7.73 -17.57 21.62
CA ALA A 123 -8.68 -16.57 21.14
C ALA A 123 -8.17 -15.84 19.89
N VAL A 124 -6.85 -15.68 19.77
CA VAL A 124 -6.16 -15.26 18.54
C VAL A 124 -5.30 -16.43 18.07
N ASP A 125 -5.52 -16.88 16.83
CA ASP A 125 -4.81 -18.03 16.27
C ASP A 125 -3.29 -17.80 16.27
N LEU A 126 -2.56 -18.65 16.99
CA LEU A 126 -1.11 -18.71 16.95
C LEU A 126 -0.68 -19.30 15.60
N HIS A 127 0.17 -18.59 14.86
CA HIS A 127 0.66 -19.08 13.58
C HIS A 127 1.93 -19.93 13.74
N GLN A 128 2.92 -19.39 14.43
CA GLN A 128 4.19 -20.07 14.67
C GLN A 128 4.89 -19.53 15.92
N MET A 129 5.84 -20.29 16.44
CA MET A 129 6.82 -19.80 17.42
C MET A 129 8.18 -19.69 16.76
N VAL A 130 8.85 -18.56 16.95
CA VAL A 130 10.24 -18.34 16.53
C VAL A 130 11.08 -18.25 17.81
N GLY A 131 11.66 -19.39 18.20
CA GLY A 131 12.22 -19.55 19.54
C GLY A 131 11.13 -19.43 20.60
N ASN A 132 11.30 -18.52 21.57
CA ASN A 132 10.29 -18.22 22.60
C ASN A 132 9.31 -17.09 22.20
N GLN A 133 9.41 -16.57 20.97
CA GLN A 133 8.56 -15.47 20.53
C GLN A 133 7.36 -15.98 19.73
N ARG A 134 6.17 -15.53 20.11
CA ARG A 134 4.92 -15.80 19.38
C ARG A 134 4.89 -15.00 18.07
N ARG A 135 4.29 -15.60 17.06
CA ARG A 135 4.00 -14.99 15.77
C ARG A 135 2.56 -15.26 15.40
N VAL A 136 1.86 -14.21 15.02
CA VAL A 136 0.44 -14.27 14.66
C VAL A 136 0.23 -13.65 13.30
N LEU A 137 -0.74 -14.17 12.57
CA LEU A 137 -1.12 -13.56 11.30
C LEU A 137 -1.93 -12.29 11.54
N ARG A 138 -1.70 -11.26 10.73
CA ARG A 138 -2.50 -10.03 10.77
C ARG A 138 -3.99 -10.31 10.60
N SER A 139 -4.36 -11.24 9.71
CA SER A 139 -5.77 -11.61 9.53
C SER A 139 -6.39 -12.21 10.78
N ALA A 140 -5.64 -13.01 11.55
CA ALA A 140 -6.12 -13.60 12.79
C ALA A 140 -6.47 -12.53 13.83
N VAL A 141 -5.61 -11.52 13.97
CA VAL A 141 -5.84 -10.38 14.87
C VAL A 141 -7.08 -9.58 14.43
N ILE A 142 -7.25 -9.34 13.13
CA ILE A 142 -8.42 -8.60 12.60
C ILE A 142 -9.72 -9.39 12.80
N ARG A 143 -9.71 -10.71 12.55
CA ARG A 143 -10.89 -11.57 12.81
C ARG A 143 -11.30 -11.53 14.27
N TRP A 144 -10.32 -11.65 15.17
CA TRP A 144 -10.56 -11.56 16.60
C TRP A 144 -11.14 -10.18 16.98
N GLN A 145 -10.55 -9.09 16.50
CA GLN A 145 -11.01 -7.73 16.83
C GLN A 145 -12.45 -7.49 16.33
N ALA A 146 -12.80 -7.99 15.14
CA ALA A 146 -14.16 -7.89 14.62
C ALA A 146 -15.17 -8.64 15.51
N THR A 147 -14.82 -9.87 15.91
CA THR A 147 -15.64 -10.70 16.81
C THR A 147 -15.84 -10.01 18.16
N GLU A 148 -14.77 -9.43 18.71
CA GLU A 148 -14.80 -8.75 20.00
C GLU A 148 -15.67 -7.48 19.95
N ARG A 149 -15.59 -6.68 18.87
CA ARG A 149 -16.47 -5.51 18.67
C ARG A 149 -17.94 -5.91 18.61
N THR A 150 -18.27 -7.00 17.92
CA THR A 150 -19.64 -7.51 17.87
C THR A 150 -20.13 -7.96 19.26
N ARG A 151 -19.26 -8.63 20.04
CA ARG A 151 -19.57 -9.03 21.41
C ARG A 151 -19.84 -7.83 22.31
N GLN A 152 -18.98 -6.81 22.23
CA GLN A 152 -19.13 -5.56 23.00
C GLN A 152 -20.41 -4.81 22.63
N ALA A 153 -20.71 -4.67 21.34
CA ALA A 153 -21.94 -4.03 20.88
C ALA A 153 -23.20 -4.77 21.38
N LYS A 154 -23.17 -6.12 21.38
CA LYS A 154 -24.27 -6.93 21.92
C LYS A 154 -24.43 -6.77 23.43
N ALA A 155 -23.33 -6.72 24.17
CA ALA A 155 -23.37 -6.50 25.62
C ALA A 155 -23.91 -5.10 25.94
N LEU A 156 -23.45 -4.06 25.25
CA LEU A 156 -23.94 -2.69 25.43
C LEU A 156 -25.43 -2.57 25.12
N LYS A 157 -25.89 -3.21 24.03
CA LYS A 157 -27.32 -3.24 23.69
C LYS A 157 -28.17 -3.89 24.79
N ARG A 158 -27.70 -4.98 25.39
CA ARG A 158 -28.41 -5.63 26.51
C ARG A 158 -28.49 -4.72 27.72
N LEU A 159 -27.36 -4.12 28.12
CA LEU A 159 -27.32 -3.19 29.25
C LEU A 159 -28.27 -2.00 29.04
N ALA A 160 -28.38 -1.47 27.81
CA ALA A 160 -29.33 -0.41 27.49
C ALA A 160 -30.79 -0.88 27.61
N GLN A 161 -31.11 -2.09 27.14
CA GLN A 161 -32.46 -2.66 27.25
C GLN A 161 -32.85 -2.91 28.71
N ASP A 162 -31.96 -3.50 29.50
CA ASP A 162 -32.19 -3.76 30.92
C ASP A 162 -32.45 -2.44 31.69
N LEU A 163 -31.74 -1.37 31.32
CA LEU A 163 -31.93 -0.04 31.91
C LEU A 163 -33.25 0.63 31.48
N ASP A 164 -33.63 0.50 30.21
CA ASP A 164 -34.92 1.02 29.72
C ASP A 164 -36.11 0.35 30.44
N GLU A 165 -36.02 -0.96 30.71
CA GLU A 165 -37.03 -1.71 31.48
C GLU A 165 -37.13 -1.26 32.95
N GLU A 166 -36.01 -0.90 33.59
CA GLU A 166 -35.99 -0.42 34.97
C GLU A 166 -36.49 1.03 35.11
N ILE A 167 -36.12 1.91 34.18
CA ILE A 167 -36.48 3.33 34.23
C ILE A 167 -37.93 3.56 33.74
N PHE A 168 -38.37 2.81 32.73
CA PHE A 168 -39.70 2.94 32.13
C PHE A 168 -40.46 1.61 32.18
N PRO A 169 -40.88 1.14 33.37
CA PRO A 169 -41.71 -0.04 33.48
C PRO A 169 -43.05 0.22 32.79
N SER A 170 -43.42 -0.68 31.89
CA SER A 170 -44.65 -0.58 31.08
C SER A 170 -45.89 -1.11 31.77
#